data_AF-A0A1F6H0L2-F1
#
_entry.id   AF-A0A1F6H0L2-F1
#
_cell.length_a   1.000
_cell.length_b   1.000
_cell.length_c   1.000
_cell.angle_alpha   90.00
_cell.angle_beta   90.00
_cell.angle_gamma   90.00
#
_symmetry.space_group_name_H-M   'P 1'
#
loop_
_entity.id
_entity.type
_entity.pdbx_description
1 polymer ?
#
loop_
_entity_poly.entity_id
_entity_poly.type
_entity_poly.pdbx_seq_one_letter_code
_entity_poly.pdbx_strand_id
1 'polypeptide(L)'
;MAKKKKSQKQGIQKRKLNKVNQRKEAKRKLAAKQAPQRRPSMGKIKRNLRALPGLIFEPEMAALGFDGPALAQAQAAAAIEPEQIEAAAAGDYLERVTAALKVLDVRFAKEGNADKRMMTQAMIYFMDQAHTPPCMNQLVVALYLNSKHRLETGADFDFATLDQALKAYDLNHEAFLEAKSKEMEAAQAAASGTTAGEQEEEDEDDSEGDETPEAFANLLSDIEDWAQTVESDTDGQERLVEDLSTLFGDYATEKGWTQLAEVEPKKVQAFLVWFERNLNPTQADLQLMKGSLTRFFSSTLAQDRLGAAVCTPTLALV
;
A
#
# COMPACT_ATOMS: atom_id res chain seq x y z
N MET A 1 21.40 45.06 -58.61
CA MET A 1 20.44 45.56 -57.60
C MET A 1 19.63 44.39 -57.03
N ALA A 2 20.12 43.73 -55.97
CA ALA A 2 19.44 42.59 -55.34
C ALA A 2 18.57 43.04 -54.16
N LYS A 3 17.25 42.80 -54.23
CA LYS A 3 16.28 43.15 -53.19
C LYS A 3 16.37 42.17 -52.00
N LYS A 4 16.72 42.67 -50.80
CA LYS A 4 16.66 41.93 -49.53
C LYS A 4 15.19 41.67 -49.12
N LYS A 5 14.78 40.40 -49.02
CA LYS A 5 13.50 39.97 -48.42
C LYS A 5 13.60 40.06 -46.89
N LYS A 6 12.69 40.82 -46.24
CA LYS A 6 12.59 40.98 -44.77
C LYS A 6 11.98 39.73 -44.12
N SER A 7 12.52 39.31 -42.97
CA SER A 7 12.06 38.16 -42.16
C SER A 7 10.85 38.51 -41.29
N GLN A 8 9.65 38.13 -41.73
CA GLN A 8 8.39 38.44 -41.03
C GLN A 8 7.97 37.37 -40.01
N LYS A 9 8.69 36.24 -39.90
CA LYS A 9 8.27 35.06 -39.09
C LYS A 9 8.66 35.09 -37.60
N GLN A 10 9.67 35.87 -37.18
CA GLN A 10 10.15 35.85 -35.78
C GLN A 10 9.26 36.68 -34.81
N GLY A 11 8.54 37.69 -35.30
CA GLY A 11 7.70 38.55 -34.45
C GLY A 11 6.44 37.86 -33.91
N ILE A 12 5.89 36.90 -34.65
CA ILE A 12 4.67 36.16 -34.27
C ILE A 12 4.96 35.12 -33.18
N GLN A 13 6.14 34.47 -33.24
CA GLN A 13 6.57 33.52 -32.21
C GLN A 13 6.85 34.22 -30.87
N LYS A 14 7.51 35.38 -30.88
CA LYS A 14 7.73 36.18 -29.66
C LYS A 14 6.42 36.67 -29.01
N ARG A 15 5.41 37.04 -29.82
CA ARG A 15 4.07 37.41 -29.30
C ARG A 15 3.31 36.21 -28.71
N LYS A 16 3.45 35.02 -29.28
CA LYS A 16 2.86 33.79 -28.69
C LYS A 16 3.53 33.40 -27.38
N LEU A 17 4.86 33.46 -27.32
CA LEU A 17 5.63 33.13 -26.10
C LEU A 17 5.28 34.05 -24.92
N ASN A 18 5.17 35.36 -25.17
CA ASN A 18 4.80 36.33 -24.13
C ASN A 18 3.35 36.14 -23.64
N LYS A 19 2.42 35.74 -24.51
CA LYS A 19 1.03 35.47 -24.13
C LYS A 19 0.89 34.19 -23.29
N VAL A 20 1.76 33.21 -23.53
CA VAL A 20 1.87 31.98 -22.72
C VAL A 20 2.48 32.29 -21.36
N ASN A 21 3.54 33.10 -21.29
CA ASN A 21 4.18 33.47 -20.03
C ASN A 21 3.26 34.30 -19.12
N GLN A 22 2.48 35.24 -19.67
CA GLN A 22 1.47 35.99 -18.91
C GLN A 22 0.33 35.09 -18.39
N ARG A 23 -0.07 34.05 -19.14
CA ARG A 23 -1.03 33.05 -18.67
C ARG A 23 -0.44 32.15 -17.57
N LYS A 24 0.84 31.79 -17.66
CA LYS A 24 1.56 31.03 -16.62
C LYS A 24 1.65 31.82 -15.31
N GLU A 25 1.98 33.10 -15.35
CA GLU A 25 1.99 33.95 -14.13
C GLU A 25 0.60 34.15 -13.53
N ALA A 26 -0.43 34.34 -14.36
CA ALA A 26 -1.81 34.44 -13.89
C ALA A 26 -2.29 33.12 -13.23
N LYS A 27 -1.95 31.96 -13.81
CA LYS A 27 -2.24 30.63 -13.23
C LYS A 27 -1.44 30.37 -11.96
N ARG A 28 -0.17 30.76 -11.89
CA ARG A 28 0.66 30.61 -10.67
C ARG A 28 0.12 31.46 -9.51
N LYS A 29 -0.39 32.67 -9.80
CA LYS A 29 -1.09 33.52 -8.82
C LYS A 29 -2.46 32.97 -8.41
N LEU A 30 -3.12 32.19 -9.28
CA LEU A 30 -4.41 31.53 -8.99
C LEU A 30 -4.20 30.22 -8.19
N ALA A 31 -3.16 29.45 -8.51
CA ALA A 31 -2.76 28.23 -7.80
C ALA A 31 -2.24 28.54 -6.40
N ALA A 32 -1.53 29.66 -6.21
CA ALA A 32 -1.15 30.13 -4.87
C ALA A 32 -2.36 30.52 -3.98
N LYS A 33 -3.59 30.60 -4.54
CA LYS A 33 -4.82 30.88 -3.80
C LYS A 33 -5.71 29.64 -3.57
N GLN A 34 -5.40 28.50 -4.18
CA GLN A 34 -6.11 27.25 -3.94
C GLN A 34 -5.27 26.34 -3.05
N ALA A 35 -5.79 26.01 -1.87
CA ALA A 35 -5.13 25.08 -0.97
C ALA A 35 -5.04 23.70 -1.63
N PRO A 36 -3.84 23.11 -1.77
CA PRO A 36 -3.68 21.80 -2.39
C PRO A 36 -4.34 20.72 -1.54
N GLN A 37 -5.21 19.91 -2.13
CA GLN A 37 -5.65 18.65 -1.53
C GLN A 37 -4.42 17.73 -1.45
N ARG A 38 -3.89 17.56 -0.24
CA ARG A 38 -2.72 16.72 0.03
C ARG A 38 -3.11 15.24 -0.08
N ARG A 39 -2.56 14.52 -1.07
CA ARG A 39 -2.39 13.06 -0.97
C ARG A 39 -1.63 12.78 0.35
N PRO A 40 -2.07 11.85 1.20
CA PRO A 40 -1.34 11.53 2.43
C PRO A 40 0.02 10.94 2.07
N SER A 41 1.12 11.55 2.52
CA SER A 41 2.47 11.02 2.32
C SER A 41 2.59 9.58 2.84
N MET A 42 3.44 8.73 2.27
CA MET A 42 3.72 7.38 2.79
C MET A 42 4.08 7.36 4.29
N GLY A 43 4.79 8.38 4.79
CA GLY A 43 5.06 8.54 6.23
C GLY A 43 3.82 8.83 7.09
N LYS A 44 2.71 9.25 6.49
CA LYS A 44 1.39 9.45 7.12
C LYS A 44 0.60 8.13 7.13
N ILE A 45 0.71 7.33 6.07
CA ILE A 45 0.16 5.97 6.00
C ILE A 45 0.86 5.06 7.01
N LYS A 46 2.20 5.01 7.03
CA LYS A 46 2.98 4.24 8.03
C LYS A 46 2.69 4.69 9.47
N ARG A 47 2.49 6.00 9.72
CA ARG A 47 2.03 6.51 11.03
C ARG A 47 0.61 6.06 11.38
N ASN A 48 -0.29 6.05 10.41
CA ASN A 48 -1.67 5.60 10.61
C ASN A 48 -1.73 4.09 10.85
N LEU A 49 -0.90 3.28 10.18
CA LEU A 49 -0.75 1.84 10.45
C LEU A 49 -0.20 1.57 11.85
N ARG A 50 0.84 2.30 12.28
CA ARG A 50 1.32 2.24 13.68
C ARG A 50 0.29 2.70 14.71
N ALA A 51 -0.68 3.51 14.31
CA ALA A 51 -1.73 4.02 15.19
C ALA A 51 -3.01 3.16 15.17
N LEU A 52 -3.07 2.09 14.37
CA LEU A 52 -4.21 1.17 14.31
C LEU A 52 -4.60 0.61 15.67
N PRO A 53 -3.66 0.17 16.53
CA PRO A 53 -4.01 -0.28 17.88
C PRO A 53 -4.61 0.83 18.74
N GLY A 54 -4.34 2.10 18.43
CA GLY A 54 -4.95 3.25 19.10
C GLY A 54 -6.46 3.37 18.92
N LEU A 55 -7.06 2.63 17.97
CA LEU A 55 -8.52 2.55 17.83
C LEU A 55 -9.19 1.92 19.04
N ILE A 56 -8.48 1.11 19.86
CA ILE A 56 -9.07 0.50 21.06
C ILE A 56 -9.53 1.55 22.09
N PHE A 57 -8.94 2.74 22.06
CA PHE A 57 -9.27 3.84 22.97
C PHE A 57 -10.53 4.60 22.56
N GLU A 58 -11.10 4.29 21.40
CA GLU A 58 -12.40 4.84 21.01
C GLU A 58 -13.51 4.17 21.83
N PRO A 59 -14.54 4.92 22.28
CA PRO A 59 -15.55 4.40 23.20
C PRO A 59 -16.31 3.19 22.65
N GLU A 60 -16.52 3.13 21.34
CA GLU A 60 -17.14 1.99 20.64
C GLU A 60 -16.30 0.72 20.76
N MET A 61 -14.97 0.85 20.82
CA MET A 61 -14.03 -0.28 20.94
C MET A 61 -13.74 -0.63 22.39
N ALA A 62 -13.62 0.36 23.27
CA ALA A 62 -13.41 0.14 24.69
C ALA A 62 -14.53 -0.71 25.32
N ALA A 63 -15.75 -0.61 24.78
CA ALA A 63 -16.91 -1.40 25.18
C ALA A 63 -16.82 -2.89 24.76
N LEU A 64 -15.92 -3.25 23.86
CA LEU A 64 -15.70 -4.61 23.37
C LEU A 64 -14.55 -5.35 24.08
N GLY A 65 -14.01 -4.77 25.15
CA GLY A 65 -13.06 -5.47 26.01
C GLY A 65 -13.64 -6.78 26.55
N PHE A 66 -12.77 -7.75 26.78
CA PHE A 66 -13.13 -9.05 27.34
C PHE A 66 -13.34 -8.91 28.85
N ASP A 67 -14.36 -9.58 29.37
CA ASP A 67 -14.62 -9.60 30.81
C ASP A 67 -13.75 -10.66 31.52
N GLY A 68 -13.70 -10.57 32.85
CA GLY A 68 -12.95 -11.50 33.70
C GLY A 68 -13.27 -12.98 33.45
N PRO A 69 -14.56 -13.37 33.39
CA PRO A 69 -14.95 -14.74 33.07
C PRO A 69 -14.47 -15.21 31.68
N ALA A 70 -14.64 -14.41 30.63
CA ALA A 70 -14.20 -14.78 29.29
C ALA A 70 -12.68 -14.95 29.21
N LEU A 71 -11.92 -14.06 29.84
CA LEU A 71 -10.46 -14.16 29.88
C LEU A 71 -9.98 -15.37 30.67
N ALA A 72 -10.57 -15.65 31.84
CA ALA A 72 -10.24 -16.83 32.62
C ALA A 72 -10.56 -18.13 31.87
N GLN A 73 -11.69 -18.16 31.16
CA GLN A 73 -12.06 -19.30 30.32
C GLN A 73 -11.07 -19.51 29.17
N ALA A 74 -10.67 -18.43 28.49
CA ALA A 74 -9.69 -18.49 27.40
C ALA A 74 -8.32 -18.98 27.90
N GLN A 75 -7.84 -18.47 29.03
CA GLN A 75 -6.59 -18.89 29.67
C GLN A 75 -6.62 -20.36 30.14
N ALA A 76 -7.79 -20.87 30.52
CA ALA A 76 -7.96 -22.28 30.88
C ALA A 76 -8.07 -23.19 29.65
N ALA A 77 -8.54 -22.65 28.51
CA ALA A 77 -8.74 -23.41 27.28
C ALA A 77 -7.43 -23.67 26.51
N ALA A 78 -6.44 -22.79 26.63
CA ALA A 78 -5.20 -22.88 25.87
C ALA A 78 -3.96 -22.45 26.67
N ALA A 79 -2.82 -23.08 26.37
CA ALA A 79 -1.58 -22.86 27.09
C ALA A 79 -0.80 -21.63 26.61
N ILE A 80 -0.90 -21.30 25.31
CA ILE A 80 -0.17 -20.19 24.70
C ILE A 80 -1.10 -19.02 24.39
N GLU A 81 -0.59 -17.79 24.51
CA GLU A 81 -1.38 -16.56 24.40
C GLU A 81 -2.12 -16.39 23.05
N PRO A 82 -1.52 -16.72 21.88
CA PRO A 82 -2.23 -16.67 20.61
C PRO A 82 -3.50 -17.54 20.58
N GLU A 83 -3.44 -18.77 21.08
CA GLU A 83 -4.59 -19.67 21.15
C GLU A 83 -5.63 -19.20 22.18
N GLN A 84 -5.19 -18.56 23.27
CA GLN A 84 -6.11 -17.91 24.21
C GLN A 84 -6.88 -16.78 23.54
N ILE A 85 -6.22 -15.99 22.68
CA ILE A 85 -6.87 -14.93 21.90
C ILE A 85 -7.90 -15.53 20.93
N GLU A 86 -7.56 -16.62 20.24
CA GLU A 86 -8.51 -17.33 19.38
C GLU A 86 -9.73 -17.83 20.17
N ALA A 87 -9.51 -18.41 21.35
CA ALA A 87 -10.58 -18.88 22.22
C ALA A 87 -11.46 -17.75 22.76
N ALA A 88 -10.85 -16.61 23.15
CA ALA A 88 -11.56 -15.44 23.64
C ALA A 88 -12.40 -14.78 22.55
N ALA A 89 -11.85 -14.66 21.34
CA ALA A 89 -12.47 -14.00 20.19
C ALA A 89 -13.40 -14.93 19.37
N ALA A 90 -13.90 -16.01 19.98
CA ALA A 90 -14.79 -16.97 19.32
C ALA A 90 -16.23 -16.44 19.14
N GLY A 91 -17.03 -17.19 18.36
CA GLY A 91 -18.46 -16.93 18.18
C GLY A 91 -18.74 -15.62 17.43
N ASP A 92 -19.64 -14.80 17.97
CA ASP A 92 -20.10 -13.53 17.37
C ASP A 92 -19.17 -12.33 17.64
N TYR A 93 -18.05 -12.55 18.34
CA TYR A 93 -17.19 -11.46 18.80
C TYR A 93 -16.64 -10.62 17.63
N LEU A 94 -16.12 -11.28 16.59
CA LEU A 94 -15.60 -10.60 15.41
C LEU A 94 -16.68 -9.81 14.65
N GLU A 95 -17.93 -10.28 14.66
CA GLU A 95 -19.06 -9.56 14.08
C GLU A 95 -19.35 -8.28 14.86
N ARG A 96 -19.28 -8.33 16.20
CA ARG A 96 -19.41 -7.15 17.07
C ARG A 96 -18.29 -6.13 16.86
N VAL A 97 -17.04 -6.59 16.73
CA VAL A 97 -15.90 -5.74 16.37
C VAL A 97 -16.12 -5.08 15.00
N THR A 98 -16.54 -5.86 14.00
CA THR A 98 -16.84 -5.35 12.65
C THR A 98 -17.96 -4.32 12.67
N ALA A 99 -19.01 -4.54 13.46
CA ALA A 99 -20.10 -3.57 13.63
C ALA A 99 -19.61 -2.27 14.26
N ALA A 100 -18.78 -2.34 15.30
CA ALA A 100 -18.18 -1.16 15.93
C ALA A 100 -17.28 -0.38 14.96
N LEU A 101 -16.47 -1.07 14.14
CA LEU A 101 -15.68 -0.42 13.09
C LEU A 101 -16.57 0.33 12.10
N LYS A 102 -17.70 -0.25 11.65
CA LYS A 102 -18.64 0.44 10.75
C LYS A 102 -19.22 1.71 11.38
N VAL A 103 -19.50 1.70 12.69
CA VAL A 103 -19.94 2.89 13.42
C VAL A 103 -18.84 3.95 13.45
N LEU A 104 -17.59 3.56 13.72
CA LEU A 104 -16.43 4.45 13.71
C LEU A 104 -16.20 5.10 12.35
N ASP A 105 -16.32 4.36 11.25
CA ASP A 105 -16.13 4.90 9.88
C ASP A 105 -17.15 6.02 9.61
N VAL A 106 -18.42 5.79 9.94
CA VAL A 106 -19.49 6.79 9.81
C VAL A 106 -19.22 8.02 10.68
N ARG A 107 -18.76 7.81 11.92
CA ARG A 107 -18.46 8.91 12.84
C ARG A 107 -17.28 9.75 12.36
N PHE A 108 -16.15 9.11 12.02
CA PHE A 108 -14.96 9.82 11.53
C PHE A 108 -15.18 10.50 10.18
N ALA A 109 -16.05 9.95 9.32
CA ALA A 109 -16.50 10.62 8.11
C ALA A 109 -17.24 11.94 8.42
N LYS A 110 -18.12 11.96 9.43
CA LYS A 110 -18.86 13.16 9.86
C LYS A 110 -17.95 14.19 10.52
N GLU A 111 -16.96 13.75 11.28
CA GLU A 111 -15.97 14.61 11.95
C GLU A 111 -14.90 15.16 11.01
N GLY A 112 -14.81 14.66 9.78
CA GLY A 112 -13.74 15.02 8.84
C GLY A 112 -12.37 14.48 9.24
N ASN A 113 -12.31 13.47 10.13
CA ASN A 113 -11.08 12.85 10.58
C ASN A 113 -10.63 11.77 9.59
N ALA A 114 -10.02 12.21 8.48
CA ALA A 114 -9.60 11.32 7.40
C ALA A 114 -8.60 10.23 7.85
N ASP A 115 -7.78 10.52 8.86
CA ASP A 115 -6.74 9.59 9.32
C ASP A 115 -7.32 8.42 10.09
N LYS A 116 -8.17 8.69 11.09
CA LYS A 116 -8.84 7.64 11.84
C LYS A 116 -9.84 6.88 10.96
N ARG A 117 -10.50 7.57 10.04
CA ARG A 117 -11.38 6.93 9.06
C ARG A 117 -10.64 5.91 8.19
N MET A 118 -9.47 6.28 7.65
CA MET A 118 -8.65 5.39 6.84
C MET A 118 -8.18 4.17 7.64
N MET A 119 -7.77 4.37 8.89
CA MET A 119 -7.44 3.28 9.83
C MET A 119 -8.62 2.32 10.02
N THR A 120 -9.81 2.86 10.27
CA THR A 120 -11.03 2.06 10.43
C THR A 120 -11.36 1.26 9.17
N GLN A 121 -11.25 1.87 7.99
CA GLN A 121 -11.50 1.19 6.71
C GLN A 121 -10.50 0.07 6.44
N ALA A 122 -9.22 0.27 6.76
CA ALA A 122 -8.21 -0.78 6.67
C ALA A 122 -8.56 -1.98 7.56
N MET A 123 -9.01 -1.73 8.80
CA MET A 123 -9.44 -2.81 9.69
C MET A 123 -10.70 -3.52 9.20
N ILE A 124 -11.67 -2.79 8.64
CA ILE A 124 -12.87 -3.42 8.05
C ILE A 124 -12.48 -4.36 6.91
N TYR A 125 -11.56 -3.92 6.05
CA TYR A 125 -11.06 -4.74 4.95
C TYR A 125 -10.35 -6.00 5.46
N PHE A 126 -9.50 -5.87 6.49
CA PHE A 126 -8.81 -7.00 7.11
C PHE A 126 -9.80 -8.01 7.74
N MET A 127 -10.88 -7.54 8.37
CA MET A 127 -11.92 -8.39 8.95
C MET A 127 -12.80 -9.10 7.90
N ASP A 128 -12.84 -8.60 6.66
CA ASP A 128 -13.59 -9.20 5.55
C ASP A 128 -12.82 -10.33 4.86
N GLN A 129 -11.52 -10.46 5.13
CA GLN A 129 -10.72 -11.60 4.67
C GLN A 129 -11.13 -12.85 5.46
N ALA A 130 -11.89 -13.74 4.80
CA ALA A 130 -12.65 -14.84 5.41
C ALA A 130 -11.85 -15.89 6.22
N HIS A 131 -10.53 -15.72 6.39
CA HIS A 131 -9.66 -16.75 6.97
C HIS A 131 -8.58 -16.22 7.91
N THR A 132 -8.57 -14.94 8.26
CA THR A 132 -7.52 -14.42 9.15
C THR A 132 -7.82 -14.79 10.62
N PRO A 133 -6.92 -15.53 11.30
CA PRO A 133 -7.10 -15.89 12.69
C PRO A 133 -7.17 -14.63 13.59
N PRO A 134 -8.00 -14.62 14.65
CA PRO A 134 -8.06 -13.52 15.60
C PRO A 134 -6.70 -13.12 16.20
N CYS A 135 -5.82 -14.10 16.41
CA CYS A 135 -4.48 -13.91 16.97
C CYS A 135 -3.52 -13.14 16.04
N MET A 136 -3.85 -13.01 14.76
CA MET A 136 -3.12 -12.20 13.78
C MET A 136 -3.73 -10.81 13.59
N ASN A 137 -4.88 -10.53 14.21
CA ASN A 137 -5.52 -9.24 14.14
C ASN A 137 -5.04 -8.35 15.30
N GLN A 138 -4.16 -7.41 14.99
CA GLN A 138 -3.56 -6.49 15.97
C GLN A 138 -4.59 -5.71 16.81
N LEU A 139 -5.78 -5.41 16.29
CA LEU A 139 -6.84 -4.77 17.06
C LEU A 139 -7.44 -5.72 18.10
N VAL A 140 -7.68 -6.98 17.74
CA VAL A 140 -8.20 -8.02 18.63
C VAL A 140 -7.17 -8.37 19.70
N VAL A 141 -5.91 -8.54 19.30
CA VAL A 141 -4.77 -8.73 20.23
C VAL A 141 -4.70 -7.57 21.21
N ALA A 142 -4.78 -6.33 20.74
CA ALA A 142 -4.76 -5.15 21.60
C ALA A 142 -5.93 -5.11 22.59
N LEU A 143 -7.15 -5.45 22.15
CA LEU A 143 -8.32 -5.55 23.03
C LEU A 143 -8.14 -6.64 24.10
N TYR A 144 -7.56 -7.78 23.73
CA TYR A 144 -7.27 -8.87 24.66
C TYR A 144 -6.23 -8.46 25.70
N LEU A 145 -5.06 -7.99 25.26
CA LEU A 145 -3.97 -7.57 26.15
C LEU A 145 -4.42 -6.45 27.08
N ASN A 146 -5.16 -5.46 26.57
CA ASN A 146 -5.68 -4.37 27.39
C ASN A 146 -6.69 -4.87 28.43
N SER A 147 -7.55 -5.82 28.06
CA SER A 147 -8.53 -6.40 29.00
C SER A 147 -7.84 -7.22 30.11
N LYS A 148 -6.80 -7.99 29.76
CA LYS A 148 -5.96 -8.72 30.71
C LYS A 148 -5.24 -7.76 31.67
N HIS A 149 -4.61 -6.72 31.14
CA HIS A 149 -3.94 -5.70 31.94
C HIS A 149 -4.90 -4.97 32.88
N ARG A 150 -6.10 -4.63 32.40
CA ARG A 150 -7.15 -3.98 33.19
C ARG A 150 -7.62 -4.84 34.35
N LEU A 151 -7.73 -6.16 34.16
CA LEU A 151 -8.06 -7.07 35.26
C LEU A 151 -6.96 -7.16 36.32
N GLU A 152 -5.69 -7.13 35.90
CA GLU A 152 -4.55 -7.25 36.80
C GLU A 152 -4.27 -5.96 37.58
N THR A 153 -4.42 -4.80 36.93
CA THR A 153 -3.99 -3.50 37.48
C THR A 153 -5.12 -2.54 37.82
N GLY A 154 -6.33 -2.81 37.31
CA GLY A 154 -7.48 -1.91 37.39
C GLY A 154 -7.42 -0.72 36.42
N ALA A 155 -6.43 -0.66 35.52
CA ALA A 155 -6.23 0.44 34.59
C ALA A 155 -6.07 -0.05 33.13
N ASP A 156 -6.42 0.80 32.18
CA ASP A 156 -6.10 0.60 30.76
C ASP A 156 -4.63 0.88 30.48
N PHE A 157 -4.09 0.23 29.45
CA PHE A 157 -2.81 0.63 28.89
C PHE A 157 -2.87 2.08 28.41
N ASP A 158 -1.74 2.79 28.53
CA ASP A 158 -1.52 3.96 27.70
C ASP A 158 -1.04 3.53 26.30
N PHE A 159 -1.01 4.47 25.35
CA PHE A 159 -0.64 4.13 23.98
C PHE A 159 0.79 3.56 23.86
N ALA A 160 1.73 4.04 24.67
CA ALA A 160 3.14 3.63 24.58
C ALA A 160 3.36 2.23 25.16
N THR A 161 2.71 1.92 26.28
CA THR A 161 2.74 0.61 26.92
C THR A 161 2.02 -0.44 26.08
N LEU A 162 0.90 -0.08 25.43
CA LEU A 162 0.24 -0.95 24.46
C LEU A 162 1.15 -1.28 23.26
N ASP A 163 1.80 -0.27 22.66
CA ASP A 163 2.72 -0.47 21.53
C ASP A 163 3.89 -1.40 21.90
N GLN A 164 4.40 -1.30 23.13
CA GLN A 164 5.42 -2.22 23.64
C GLN A 164 4.88 -3.64 23.84
N ALA A 165 3.66 -3.78 24.39
CA ALA A 165 3.04 -5.07 24.61
C ALA A 165 2.76 -5.82 23.29
N LEU A 166 2.34 -5.10 22.24
CA LEU A 166 2.11 -5.69 20.92
C LEU A 166 3.41 -6.14 20.26
N LYS A 167 4.48 -5.33 20.32
CA LYS A 167 5.81 -5.75 19.85
C LYS A 167 6.33 -6.98 20.59
N ALA A 168 6.10 -7.05 21.90
CA ALA A 168 6.49 -8.21 22.70
C ALA A 168 5.67 -9.45 22.31
N TYR A 169 4.37 -9.29 22.03
CA TYR A 169 3.52 -10.36 21.53
C TYR A 169 4.04 -10.90 20.18
N ASP A 170 4.31 -10.02 19.22
CA ASP A 170 4.83 -10.41 17.90
C ASP A 170 6.17 -11.16 18.04
N LEU A 171 7.11 -10.63 18.83
CA LEU A 171 8.43 -11.24 19.03
C LEU A 171 8.38 -12.58 19.78
N ASN A 172 7.55 -12.69 20.83
CA ASN A 172 7.46 -13.90 21.64
C ASN A 172 6.72 -15.04 20.92
N HIS A 173 5.93 -14.72 19.90
CA HIS A 173 5.09 -15.67 19.19
C HIS A 173 5.38 -15.72 17.68
N GLU A 174 6.50 -15.14 17.23
CA GLU A 174 6.91 -15.06 15.83
C GLU A 174 6.77 -16.40 15.09
N ALA A 175 7.41 -17.46 15.60
CA ALA A 175 7.34 -18.79 15.00
C ALA A 175 5.91 -19.36 14.91
N PHE A 176 5.05 -19.03 15.86
CA PHE A 176 3.63 -19.46 15.82
C PHE A 176 2.84 -18.67 14.78
N LEU A 177 3.02 -17.35 14.75
CA LEU A 177 2.36 -16.45 13.82
C LEU A 177 2.79 -16.72 12.37
N GLU A 178 4.07 -17.00 12.16
CA GLU A 178 4.63 -17.38 10.86
C GLU A 178 4.02 -18.71 10.37
N ALA A 179 3.94 -19.72 11.23
CA ALA A 179 3.29 -20.98 10.91
C ALA A 179 1.81 -20.77 10.54
N LYS A 180 1.09 -19.91 11.27
CA LYS A 180 -0.31 -19.53 10.97
C LYS A 180 -0.44 -18.76 9.65
N SER A 181 0.51 -17.90 9.31
CA SER A 181 0.53 -17.21 8.01
C SER A 181 0.66 -18.21 6.87
N LYS A 182 1.59 -19.16 6.99
CA LYS A 182 1.81 -20.23 6.00
C LYS A 182 0.56 -21.11 5.83
N GLU A 183 -0.12 -21.46 6.93
CA GLU A 183 -1.40 -22.19 6.88
C GLU A 183 -2.48 -21.39 6.13
N MET A 184 -2.55 -20.07 6.36
CA MET A 184 -3.52 -19.20 5.71
C MET A 184 -3.25 -19.07 4.21
N GLU A 185 -2.00 -18.90 3.81
CA GLU A 185 -1.58 -18.83 2.41
C GLU A 185 -1.88 -20.15 1.69
N ALA A 186 -1.56 -21.29 2.32
CA ALA A 186 -1.90 -22.60 1.78
C ALA A 186 -3.42 -22.79 1.63
N ALA A 187 -4.21 -22.33 2.60
CA ALA A 187 -5.67 -22.38 2.53
C ALA A 187 -6.24 -21.48 1.43
N GLN A 188 -5.70 -20.27 1.26
CA GLN A 188 -6.08 -19.35 0.19
C GLN A 188 -5.71 -19.88 -1.19
N ALA A 189 -4.55 -20.52 -1.33
CA ALA A 189 -4.10 -21.18 -2.56
C ALA A 189 -5.01 -22.36 -2.92
N ALA A 190 -5.39 -23.18 -1.92
CA ALA A 190 -6.32 -24.29 -2.09
C ALA A 190 -7.74 -23.84 -2.47
N ALA A 191 -8.24 -22.75 -1.87
CA ALA A 191 -9.54 -22.16 -2.20
C ALA A 191 -9.57 -21.52 -3.61
N SER A 192 -8.42 -21.08 -4.12
CA SER A 192 -8.28 -20.43 -5.43
C SER A 192 -7.99 -21.41 -6.58
N GLY A 193 -7.88 -22.72 -6.32
CA GLY A 193 -7.68 -23.75 -7.34
C GLY A 193 -6.29 -23.76 -8.00
N THR A 194 -5.31 -23.08 -7.41
CA THR A 194 -3.91 -23.08 -7.85
C THR A 194 -3.21 -24.29 -7.25
N THR A 195 -2.89 -25.29 -8.07
CA THR A 195 -2.12 -26.46 -7.63
C THR A 195 -0.72 -26.04 -7.22
N ALA A 196 -0.36 -26.37 -5.98
CA ALA A 196 1.00 -26.33 -5.46
C ALA A 196 1.93 -27.13 -6.37
N GLY A 197 2.81 -26.43 -7.08
CA GLY A 197 3.74 -27.04 -8.03
C GLY A 197 4.40 -25.99 -8.91
N GLU A 198 4.93 -24.93 -8.30
CA GLU A 198 5.90 -23.95 -8.82
C GLU A 198 5.99 -22.81 -7.78
N GLN A 199 6.35 -23.15 -6.54
CA GLN A 199 6.93 -22.18 -5.62
C GLN A 199 8.20 -22.87 -5.13
N GLU A 200 9.26 -22.69 -5.91
CA GLU A 200 10.60 -22.87 -5.38
C GLU A 200 10.73 -21.93 -4.18
N GLU A 201 11.22 -22.49 -3.08
CA GLU A 201 11.61 -21.81 -1.87
C GLU A 201 12.54 -20.63 -2.25
N GLU A 202 12.06 -19.40 -2.07
CA GLU A 202 12.95 -18.26 -1.90
C GLU A 202 12.97 -17.97 -0.40
N ASP A 203 14.07 -18.38 0.22
CA ASP A 203 14.45 -18.01 1.58
C ASP A 203 14.37 -16.48 1.72
N GLU A 204 13.38 -15.98 2.46
CA GLU A 204 13.37 -14.60 2.95
C GLU A 204 14.43 -14.50 4.07
N ASP A 205 15.65 -14.14 3.67
CA ASP A 205 16.67 -13.65 4.60
C ASP A 205 16.23 -12.27 5.09
N ASP A 206 15.76 -12.24 6.33
CA ASP A 206 15.37 -11.08 7.10
C ASP A 206 16.61 -10.23 7.43
N SER A 207 17.14 -9.51 6.43
CA SER A 207 18.05 -8.39 6.66
C SER A 207 18.20 -7.50 5.43
N GLU A 208 17.93 -6.21 5.64
CA GLU A 208 18.33 -5.05 4.81
C GLU A 208 17.29 -4.46 3.85
N GLY A 209 16.58 -3.43 4.35
CA GLY A 209 16.30 -2.23 3.58
C GLY A 209 14.95 -2.14 2.87
N ASP A 210 14.07 -1.29 3.41
CA ASP A 210 12.93 -0.62 2.74
C ASP A 210 13.42 0.32 1.61
N GLU A 211 14.57 0.02 0.99
CA GLU A 211 15.26 0.80 -0.02
C GLU A 211 15.13 0.11 -1.37
N THR A 212 14.66 0.86 -2.37
CA THR A 212 14.60 0.36 -3.75
C THR A 212 16.01 -0.06 -4.19
N PRO A 213 16.22 -1.32 -4.62
CA PRO A 213 17.54 -1.81 -4.99
C PRO A 213 18.21 -0.92 -6.05
N GLU A 214 19.53 -0.77 -5.96
CA GLU A 214 20.31 0.17 -6.78
C GLU A 214 20.06 -0.01 -8.29
N ALA A 215 19.85 -1.25 -8.74
CA ALA A 215 19.54 -1.57 -10.13
C ALA A 215 18.22 -0.92 -10.62
N PHE A 216 17.19 -0.92 -9.76
CA PHE A 216 15.90 -0.30 -10.05
C PHE A 216 15.92 1.22 -9.81
N ALA A 217 16.65 1.70 -8.81
CA ALA A 217 16.85 3.14 -8.60
C ALA A 217 17.51 3.81 -9.83
N ASN A 218 18.53 3.15 -10.41
CA ASN A 218 19.18 3.60 -11.63
C ASN A 218 18.24 3.55 -12.84
N LEU A 219 17.38 2.53 -12.95
CA LEU A 219 16.37 2.43 -14.00
C LEU A 219 15.33 3.56 -13.89
N LEU A 220 14.87 3.87 -12.67
CA LEU A 220 13.90 4.93 -12.43
C LEU A 220 14.47 6.32 -12.78
N SER A 221 15.74 6.57 -12.46
CA SER A 221 16.42 7.80 -12.91
C SER A 221 16.46 7.92 -14.44
N ASP A 222 16.74 6.82 -15.14
CA ASP A 222 16.74 6.83 -16.61
C ASP A 222 15.32 7.04 -17.18
N ILE A 223 14.30 6.51 -16.50
CA ILE A 223 12.88 6.69 -16.86
C ILE A 223 12.48 8.16 -16.72
N GLU A 224 12.93 8.87 -15.69
CA GLU A 224 12.66 10.31 -15.51
C GLU A 224 13.25 11.14 -16.66
N ASP A 225 14.49 10.86 -17.04
CA ASP A 225 15.15 11.53 -18.17
C ASP A 225 14.46 11.18 -19.48
N TRP A 226 14.11 9.90 -19.68
CA TRP A 226 13.39 9.45 -20.87
C TRP A 226 12.01 10.08 -20.97
N ALA A 227 11.24 10.16 -19.88
CA ALA A 227 9.90 10.76 -19.86
C ALA A 227 9.92 12.21 -20.38
N GLN A 228 10.95 12.98 -20.05
CA GLN A 228 11.14 14.34 -20.56
C GLN A 228 11.33 14.41 -22.09
N THR A 229 11.78 13.31 -22.71
CA THR A 229 11.98 13.21 -24.16
C THR A 229 10.75 12.73 -24.91
N VAL A 230 9.95 11.84 -24.33
CA VAL A 230 8.77 11.26 -25.00
C VAL A 230 7.48 12.04 -24.74
N GLU A 231 7.37 12.73 -23.61
CA GLU A 231 6.18 13.50 -23.26
C GLU A 231 6.41 15.00 -23.42
N SER A 232 5.46 15.67 -24.07
CA SER A 232 5.58 17.09 -24.43
C SER A 232 4.99 18.05 -23.39
N ASP A 233 4.20 17.52 -22.47
CA ASP A 233 3.60 18.24 -21.35
C ASP A 233 3.96 17.60 -20.01
N THR A 234 4.02 18.43 -18.99
CA THR A 234 4.49 18.03 -17.65
C THR A 234 3.54 17.05 -16.97
N ASP A 235 2.25 17.14 -17.23
CA ASP A 235 1.25 16.25 -16.61
C ASP A 235 1.41 14.81 -17.13
N GLY A 236 1.69 14.64 -18.44
CA GLY A 236 2.02 13.35 -19.04
C GLY A 236 3.36 12.77 -18.58
N GLN A 237 4.38 13.62 -18.40
CA GLN A 237 5.69 13.22 -17.86
C GLN A 237 5.56 12.67 -16.44
N GLU A 238 4.94 13.43 -15.54
CA GLU A 238 4.75 13.05 -14.14
C GLU A 238 3.94 11.75 -14.04
N ARG A 239 2.89 11.59 -14.86
CA ARG A 239 2.08 10.37 -14.85
C ARG A 239 2.87 9.14 -15.30
N LEU A 240 3.66 9.26 -16.35
CA LEU A 240 4.46 8.15 -16.88
C LEU A 240 5.49 7.66 -15.86
N VAL A 241 6.13 8.59 -15.15
CA VAL A 241 7.07 8.28 -14.07
C VAL A 241 6.33 7.64 -12.89
N GLU A 242 5.21 8.21 -12.43
CA GLU A 242 4.42 7.65 -11.32
C GLU A 242 3.98 6.19 -11.59
N ASP A 243 3.46 5.91 -12.78
CA ASP A 243 3.00 4.57 -13.15
C ASP A 243 4.17 3.56 -13.17
N LEU A 244 5.33 3.94 -13.72
CA LEU A 244 6.51 3.06 -13.79
C LEU A 244 7.21 2.88 -12.45
N SER A 245 7.21 3.91 -11.59
CA SER A 245 7.67 3.82 -10.20
C SER A 245 6.83 2.87 -9.37
N THR A 246 5.55 2.70 -9.71
CA THR A 246 4.69 1.72 -9.02
C THR A 246 5.13 0.28 -9.33
N LEU A 247 5.55 0.00 -10.57
CA LEU A 247 6.06 -1.32 -10.95
C LEU A 247 7.50 -1.57 -10.44
N PHE A 248 8.44 -0.67 -10.76
CA PHE A 248 9.86 -0.88 -10.52
C PHE A 248 10.35 -0.39 -9.15
N GLY A 249 9.53 0.41 -8.46
CA GLY A 249 9.76 0.82 -7.07
C GLY A 249 8.94 -0.03 -6.13
N ASP A 250 7.64 0.30 -6.01
CA ASP A 250 6.78 -0.27 -4.97
C ASP A 250 6.61 -1.79 -5.11
N TYR A 251 6.21 -2.26 -6.30
CA TYR A 251 5.96 -3.68 -6.52
C TYR A 251 7.25 -4.51 -6.54
N ALA A 252 8.31 -4.03 -7.20
CA ALA A 252 9.61 -4.72 -7.21
C ALA A 252 10.19 -4.88 -5.80
N THR A 253 10.08 -3.84 -4.96
CA THR A 253 10.54 -3.89 -3.56
C THR A 253 9.68 -4.85 -2.73
N GLU A 254 8.35 -4.79 -2.87
CA GLU A 254 7.45 -5.73 -2.17
C GLU A 254 7.71 -7.19 -2.57
N LYS A 255 8.15 -7.44 -3.81
CA LYS A 255 8.45 -8.79 -4.31
C LYS A 255 9.92 -9.18 -4.17
N GLY A 256 10.72 -8.39 -3.45
CA GLY A 256 12.12 -8.70 -3.20
C GLY A 256 13.00 -8.74 -4.45
N TRP A 257 12.60 -8.10 -5.55
CA TRP A 257 13.43 -8.10 -6.76
C TRP A 257 14.66 -7.25 -6.50
N THR A 258 15.83 -7.80 -6.74
CA THR A 258 17.12 -7.10 -6.56
C THR A 258 17.79 -6.79 -7.89
N GLN A 259 17.43 -7.51 -8.96
CA GLN A 259 18.05 -7.41 -10.29
C GLN A 259 17.02 -7.21 -11.40
N LEU A 260 17.41 -6.47 -12.44
CA LEU A 260 16.56 -6.24 -13.62
C LEU A 260 16.24 -7.53 -14.40
N ALA A 261 17.07 -8.58 -14.26
CA ALA A 261 16.85 -9.87 -14.91
C ALA A 261 15.59 -10.59 -14.39
N GLU A 262 15.13 -10.22 -13.19
CA GLU A 262 13.93 -10.78 -12.57
C GLU A 262 12.64 -10.19 -13.13
N VAL A 263 12.73 -9.12 -13.94
CA VAL A 263 11.59 -8.53 -14.63
C VAL A 263 11.16 -9.50 -15.74
N GLU A 264 10.13 -10.28 -15.46
CA GLU A 264 9.57 -11.24 -16.41
C GLU A 264 8.14 -10.87 -16.84
N PRO A 265 7.70 -11.27 -18.04
CA PRO A 265 6.36 -10.97 -18.53
C PRO A 265 5.24 -11.45 -17.59
N LYS A 266 5.40 -12.64 -17.01
CA LYS A 266 4.46 -13.19 -16.02
C LYS A 266 4.40 -12.32 -14.76
N LYS A 267 5.54 -11.80 -14.31
CA LYS A 267 5.61 -10.92 -13.14
C LYS A 267 5.02 -9.53 -13.40
N VAL A 268 5.18 -8.98 -14.61
CA VAL A 268 4.49 -7.74 -15.03
C VAL A 268 2.97 -7.95 -15.15
N GLN A 269 2.52 -9.13 -15.58
CA GLN A 269 1.10 -9.46 -15.55
C GLN A 269 0.57 -9.59 -14.12
N ALA A 270 1.33 -10.24 -13.23
CA ALA A 270 1.00 -10.33 -11.80
C ALA A 270 0.96 -8.94 -11.14
N PHE A 271 1.81 -8.00 -11.57
CA PHE A 271 1.73 -6.61 -11.15
C PHE A 271 0.38 -5.97 -11.48
N LEU A 272 -0.19 -6.18 -12.67
CA LEU A 272 -1.50 -5.59 -13.00
C LEU A 272 -2.62 -6.11 -12.11
N VAL A 273 -2.58 -7.40 -11.75
CA VAL A 273 -3.51 -7.99 -10.78
C VAL A 273 -3.29 -7.41 -9.39
N TRP A 274 -2.03 -7.25 -8.98
CA TRP A 274 -1.66 -6.61 -7.72
C TRP A 274 -2.09 -5.13 -7.68
N PHE A 275 -1.95 -4.39 -8.78
CA PHE A 275 -2.33 -2.99 -8.91
C PHE A 275 -3.84 -2.82 -8.73
N GLU A 276 -4.63 -3.69 -9.37
CA GLU A 276 -6.09 -3.73 -9.19
C GLU A 276 -6.48 -4.02 -7.74
N ARG A 277 -5.84 -5.02 -7.13
CA ARG A 277 -6.19 -5.49 -5.77
C ARG A 277 -5.78 -4.52 -4.67
N ASN A 278 -4.60 -3.91 -4.77
CA ASN A 278 -4.00 -3.15 -3.68
C ASN A 278 -4.21 -1.64 -3.81
N LEU A 279 -4.33 -1.11 -5.03
CA LEU A 279 -4.49 0.34 -5.23
C LEU A 279 -5.93 0.74 -5.60
N ASN A 280 -6.83 -0.24 -5.75
CA ASN A 280 -8.25 -0.06 -6.10
C ASN A 280 -8.47 1.03 -7.17
N PRO A 281 -7.77 0.94 -8.31
CA PRO A 281 -7.76 1.97 -9.34
C PRO A 281 -9.13 2.10 -10.02
N THR A 282 -9.44 3.28 -10.55
CA THR A 282 -10.57 3.38 -11.48
C THR A 282 -10.22 2.68 -12.80
N GLN A 283 -11.24 2.33 -13.60
CA GLN A 283 -11.01 1.78 -14.94
C GLN A 283 -10.19 2.73 -15.83
N ALA A 284 -10.29 4.05 -15.62
CA ALA A 284 -9.46 5.01 -16.34
C ALA A 284 -7.99 4.93 -15.89
N ASP A 285 -7.73 4.79 -14.60
CA ASP A 285 -6.37 4.63 -14.06
C ASP A 285 -5.71 3.34 -14.55
N LEU A 286 -6.47 2.26 -14.66
CA LEU A 286 -5.98 1.00 -15.22
C LEU A 286 -5.55 1.12 -16.68
N GLN A 287 -6.37 1.79 -17.49
CA GLN A 287 -6.06 2.04 -18.90
C GLN A 287 -4.83 2.95 -19.05
N LEU A 288 -4.67 3.93 -18.15
CA LEU A 288 -3.48 4.78 -18.11
C LEU A 288 -2.24 3.99 -17.72
N MET A 289 -2.31 3.17 -16.67
CA MET A 289 -1.22 2.29 -16.24
C MET A 289 -0.78 1.37 -17.39
N LYS A 290 -1.72 0.68 -18.04
CA LYS A 290 -1.43 -0.15 -19.21
C LYS A 290 -0.78 0.66 -20.32
N GLY A 291 -1.29 1.85 -20.62
CA GLY A 291 -0.70 2.76 -21.61
C GLY A 291 0.75 3.15 -21.27
N SER A 292 1.04 3.46 -20.02
CA SER A 292 2.38 3.79 -19.51
C SER A 292 3.34 2.60 -19.64
N LEU A 293 2.91 1.41 -19.23
CA LEU A 293 3.67 0.17 -19.40
C LEU A 293 3.91 -0.17 -20.87
N THR A 294 2.88 -0.13 -21.73
CA THR A 294 3.02 -0.35 -23.18
C THR A 294 4.02 0.63 -23.78
N ARG A 295 3.97 1.90 -23.39
CA ARG A 295 4.91 2.93 -23.88
C ARG A 295 6.34 2.67 -23.42
N PHE A 296 6.53 2.24 -22.18
CA PHE A 296 7.84 1.87 -21.67
C PHE A 296 8.40 0.62 -22.34
N PHE A 297 7.68 -0.51 -22.35
CA PHE A 297 8.16 -1.76 -22.92
C PHE A 297 8.33 -1.73 -24.45
N SER A 298 7.73 -0.75 -25.15
CA SER A 298 8.00 -0.51 -26.57
C SER A 298 9.17 0.45 -26.83
N SER A 299 9.72 1.07 -25.78
CA SER A 299 10.82 2.02 -25.88
C SER A 299 12.17 1.35 -26.10
N THR A 300 13.11 2.11 -26.67
CA THR A 300 14.52 1.68 -26.76
C THR A 300 15.18 1.58 -25.39
N LEU A 301 14.79 2.42 -24.42
CA LEU A 301 15.28 2.35 -23.05
C LEU A 301 14.99 0.99 -22.42
N ALA A 302 13.74 0.51 -22.52
CA ALA A 302 13.38 -0.80 -21.99
C ALA A 302 14.11 -1.94 -22.72
N GLN A 303 14.30 -1.83 -24.05
CA GLN A 303 15.07 -2.82 -24.80
C GLN A 303 16.54 -2.87 -24.38
N ASP A 304 17.15 -1.72 -24.10
CA ASP A 304 18.54 -1.62 -23.66
C ASP A 304 18.73 -2.11 -22.21
N ARG A 305 17.76 -1.84 -21.33
CA ARG A 305 17.83 -2.18 -19.90
C ARG A 305 17.35 -3.59 -19.56
N LEU A 306 16.29 -4.08 -20.22
CA LEU A 306 15.61 -5.34 -19.90
C LEU A 306 15.74 -6.39 -21.02
N GLY A 307 16.11 -5.99 -22.23
CA GLY A 307 16.24 -6.87 -23.37
C GLY A 307 14.93 -7.16 -24.12
N ALA A 308 15.05 -7.44 -25.42
CA ALA A 308 13.90 -7.72 -26.30
C ALA A 308 13.12 -8.98 -25.92
N ALA A 309 13.79 -9.95 -25.26
CA ALA A 309 13.19 -11.20 -24.79
C ALA A 309 12.17 -10.99 -23.66
N VAL A 310 12.31 -9.92 -22.89
CA VAL A 310 11.33 -9.51 -21.85
C VAL A 310 10.30 -8.57 -22.44
N CYS A 311 10.73 -7.57 -23.20
CA CYS A 311 9.85 -6.51 -23.70
C CYS A 311 8.76 -7.01 -24.66
N THR A 312 9.11 -7.85 -25.64
CA THR A 312 8.19 -8.33 -26.67
C THR A 312 7.02 -9.15 -26.11
N PRO A 313 7.25 -10.19 -25.27
CA PRO A 313 6.15 -10.92 -24.65
C PRO A 313 5.37 -10.08 -23.63
N THR A 314 6.00 -9.15 -22.91
CA THR A 314 5.30 -8.26 -21.97
C THR A 314 4.29 -7.36 -22.68
N LEU A 315 4.63 -6.84 -23.86
CA LEU A 315 3.72 -6.03 -24.68
C LEU A 315 2.47 -6.79 -25.15
N ALA A 316 2.51 -8.13 -25.20
CA ALA A 316 1.34 -8.93 -25.57
C ALA A 316 0.38 -9.17 -24.38
N LEU A 317 0.82 -8.89 -23.15
CA LEU A 317 0.10 -9.17 -21.91
C LEU A 317 -0.48 -7.92 -21.24
N VAL A 318 0.03 -6.74 -21.58
CA VAL A 318 -0.36 -5.44 -21.04
C VAL A 318 -1.34 -4.76 -22.00
#